data_AF-A0A553PDN5-F1
#
_entry.id   AF-A0A553PDN5-F1
#
_cell.length_a   1.000
_cell.length_b   1.000
_cell.length_c   1.000
_cell.angle_alpha   90.00
_cell.angle_beta   90.00
_cell.angle_gamma   90.00
#
_symmetry.space_group_name_H-M   'P 1'
#
loop_
_entity.id
_entity.type
_entity.pdbx_description
1 polymer ?
#
loop_
_entity_poly.entity_id
_entity_poly.type
_entity_poly.pdbx_seq_one_letter_code
_entity_poly.pdbx_strand_id
1 'polypeptide(L)'
;MRVLLPFLLAGLLAFSGVCSLSVGQAEIVGSDGLDEDSPIADDDSFTLKCDIQVQGSNDGWLLCMWTHELEDEQDANNEDLRIVCSTSPDGSAQCSNKGGSSELSSYASSFVDIHVANQTTIFITDPDMEEDSSQTIEYDLEDERAEIEATCTGYGGKPEPTFRWYINDDRNEISENDLQRRLRPGEDSILGEYVEETIIFQPTLEDLCNSYDIDDYACETNKPRYHFFNFNLICKADQGVYFERENEDQEAMVTVDVVSGSTAPLASVVVLLLSSIISQW
;
A
#
# COMPACT_ATOMS: atom_id res chain seq x y z
N MET A 1 4.23 42.98 -80.66
CA MET A 1 5.00 42.95 -79.40
C MET A 1 4.07 42.48 -78.31
N ARG A 2 4.30 41.26 -77.80
CA ARG A 2 3.63 40.67 -76.64
C ARG A 2 4.35 41.17 -75.39
N VAL A 3 3.62 41.61 -74.36
CA VAL A 3 4.06 41.46 -72.97
C VAL A 3 2.83 41.15 -72.12
N LEU A 4 2.80 39.92 -71.62
CA LEU A 4 1.89 39.40 -70.60
C LEU A 4 2.28 39.99 -69.25
N LEU A 5 1.31 40.48 -68.48
CA LEU A 5 1.49 40.78 -67.05
C LEU A 5 0.92 39.61 -66.23
N PRO A 6 1.66 39.07 -65.25
CA PRO A 6 1.25 37.89 -64.51
C PRO A 6 0.27 38.25 -63.37
N PHE A 7 -0.75 37.40 -63.23
CA PHE A 7 -1.60 37.33 -62.05
C PHE A 7 -0.74 36.97 -60.84
N LEU A 8 -0.52 37.95 -59.96
CA LEU A 8 0.12 37.76 -58.67
C LEU A 8 -0.97 37.30 -57.68
N LEU A 9 -1.21 35.99 -57.67
CA LEU A 9 -2.07 35.30 -56.71
C LEU A 9 -1.33 35.30 -55.35
N ALA A 10 -1.48 36.39 -54.60
CA ALA A 10 -1.01 36.46 -53.22
C ALA A 10 -1.89 35.54 -52.36
N GLY A 11 -1.46 34.30 -52.17
CA GLY A 11 -2.05 33.37 -51.22
C GLY A 11 -1.89 33.94 -49.81
N LEU A 12 -2.98 34.45 -49.23
CA LEU A 12 -3.11 34.62 -47.79
C LEU A 12 -3.02 33.22 -47.16
N LEU A 13 -1.81 32.81 -46.76
CA LEU A 13 -1.63 31.83 -45.71
C LEU A 13 -2.09 32.52 -44.42
N ALA A 14 -3.39 32.42 -44.13
CA ALA A 14 -3.89 32.67 -42.80
C ALA A 14 -3.22 31.63 -41.89
N PHE A 15 -2.14 32.03 -41.23
CA PHE A 15 -1.64 31.31 -40.07
C PHE A 15 -2.77 31.29 -39.06
N SER A 16 -3.54 30.20 -39.01
CA SER A 16 -4.31 29.87 -37.82
C SER A 16 -3.28 29.63 -36.73
N GLY A 17 -2.99 30.69 -35.97
CA GLY A 17 -2.23 30.60 -34.73
C GLY A 17 -2.97 29.60 -33.86
N VAL A 18 -2.40 28.40 -33.75
CA VAL A 18 -2.92 27.37 -32.85
C VAL A 18 -2.71 27.94 -31.46
N CYS A 19 -3.79 28.43 -30.84
CA CYS A 19 -3.75 28.79 -29.43
C CYS A 19 -3.58 27.47 -28.68
N SER A 20 -2.38 27.19 -28.18
CA SER A 20 -2.19 26.00 -27.34
C SER A 20 -2.67 26.34 -25.94
N LEU A 21 -3.65 25.61 -25.44
CA LEU A 21 -4.03 25.64 -24.03
C LEU A 21 -3.13 24.66 -23.28
N SER A 22 -2.63 25.07 -22.11
CA SER A 22 -1.97 24.17 -21.18
C SER A 22 -2.70 24.23 -19.85
N VAL A 23 -3.12 23.07 -19.36
CA VAL A 23 -3.62 22.93 -17.98
C VAL A 23 -2.41 22.79 -17.07
N GLY A 24 -2.37 23.57 -15.99
CA GLY A 24 -1.35 23.45 -14.94
C GLY A 24 -1.64 22.29 -13.99
N GLN A 25 -0.91 22.23 -12.88
CA GLN A 25 -1.16 21.24 -11.83
C GLN A 25 -2.53 21.51 -11.20
N ALA A 26 -3.26 20.43 -10.95
CA ALA A 26 -4.47 20.48 -10.15
C ALA A 26 -4.06 20.17 -8.71
N GLU A 27 -4.51 20.99 -7.76
CA GLU A 27 -4.13 20.90 -6.35
C GLU A 27 -5.41 20.81 -5.51
N ILE A 28 -5.39 19.97 -4.47
CA ILE A 28 -6.43 20.01 -3.44
C ILE A 28 -6.11 21.17 -2.50
N VAL A 29 -7.09 22.04 -2.25
CA VAL A 29 -6.96 23.16 -1.31
C VAL A 29 -7.90 22.90 -0.14
N GLY A 30 -7.42 22.15 0.84
CA GLY A 30 -8.12 21.95 2.12
C GLY A 30 -7.87 23.09 3.11
N SER A 31 -8.78 23.29 4.06
CA SER A 31 -8.62 24.27 5.15
C SER A 31 -7.48 23.94 6.11
N ASP A 32 -7.05 22.68 6.15
CA ASP A 32 -6.21 22.13 7.22
C ASP A 32 -4.86 21.58 6.74
N GLY A 33 -4.45 21.93 5.51
CA GLY A 33 -3.20 21.45 4.91
C GLY A 33 -3.31 20.10 4.20
N LEU A 34 -4.53 19.65 3.91
CA LEU A 34 -4.77 18.52 3.01
C LEU A 34 -4.18 18.81 1.63
N ASP A 35 -3.39 17.87 1.13
CA ASP A 35 -2.85 17.80 -0.23
C ASP A 35 -3.40 16.57 -0.97
N GLU A 36 -3.03 16.41 -2.24
CA GLU A 36 -3.42 15.27 -3.06
C GLU A 36 -2.97 13.90 -2.53
N ASP A 37 -1.97 13.86 -1.65
CA ASP A 37 -1.42 12.61 -1.09
C ASP A 37 -2.12 12.22 0.22
N SER A 38 -2.94 13.11 0.78
CA SER A 38 -3.65 12.91 2.04
C SER A 38 -5.07 12.42 1.78
N PRO A 39 -5.45 11.22 2.27
CA PRO A 39 -6.82 10.75 2.15
C PRO A 39 -7.76 11.65 2.96
N ILE A 40 -9.00 11.77 2.48
CA ILE A 40 -10.03 12.62 3.07
C ILE A 40 -10.92 11.72 3.94
N ALA A 41 -11.29 12.18 5.14
CA ALA A 41 -12.20 11.42 5.99
C ALA A 41 -13.61 11.30 5.37
N ASP A 42 -14.35 10.27 5.75
CA ASP A 42 -15.78 10.16 5.42
C ASP A 42 -16.53 11.44 5.84
N ASP A 43 -17.48 11.88 5.00
CA ASP A 43 -18.29 13.09 5.19
C ASP A 43 -17.54 14.44 5.13
N ASP A 44 -16.22 14.46 4.90
CA ASP A 44 -15.49 15.70 4.71
C ASP A 44 -15.68 16.28 3.30
N SER A 45 -15.61 17.61 3.20
CA SER A 45 -15.66 18.33 1.93
C SER A 45 -14.27 18.82 1.55
N PHE A 46 -13.93 18.72 0.26
CA PHE A 46 -12.69 19.29 -0.26
C PHE A 46 -12.95 20.29 -1.38
N THR A 47 -11.97 21.13 -1.66
CA THR A 47 -12.01 22.05 -2.80
C THR A 47 -10.87 21.74 -3.74
N LEU A 48 -11.20 21.35 -4.97
CA LEU A 48 -10.22 21.19 -6.03
C LEU A 48 -9.94 22.54 -6.67
N LYS A 49 -8.66 22.86 -6.81
CA LYS A 49 -8.15 24.04 -7.48
C LYS A 49 -7.40 23.63 -8.75
N CYS A 50 -7.89 24.07 -9.89
CA CYS A 50 -7.20 23.85 -11.17
C CYS A 50 -6.76 25.18 -11.77
N ASP A 51 -5.44 25.32 -11.96
CA ASP A 51 -4.83 26.48 -12.58
C ASP A 51 -4.65 26.22 -14.09
N ILE A 52 -5.38 26.97 -14.93
CA ILE A 52 -5.32 26.83 -16.39
C ILE A 52 -4.63 28.03 -17.02
N GLN A 53 -3.61 27.81 -17.85
CA GLN A 53 -2.92 28.86 -18.59
C GLN A 53 -3.39 28.91 -20.05
N VAL A 54 -4.07 30.00 -20.41
CA VAL A 54 -4.45 30.28 -21.80
C VAL A 54 -3.28 31.01 -22.48
N GLN A 55 -2.52 30.29 -23.32
CA GLN A 55 -1.39 30.87 -24.02
C GLN A 55 -1.85 32.01 -24.95
N GLY A 56 -1.27 33.21 -24.76
CA GLY A 56 -1.63 34.41 -25.52
C GLY A 56 -2.59 35.36 -24.80
N SER A 57 -3.12 34.98 -23.62
CA SER A 57 -3.76 35.93 -22.71
C SER A 57 -2.72 36.53 -21.75
N ASN A 58 -2.77 37.84 -21.54
CA ASN A 58 -1.99 38.51 -20.49
C ASN A 58 -2.72 38.45 -19.12
N ASP A 59 -3.93 37.90 -19.09
CA ASP A 59 -4.89 38.05 -17.99
C ASP A 59 -4.83 36.92 -16.95
N GLY A 60 -3.76 36.11 -16.96
CA GLY A 60 -3.43 35.21 -15.86
C GLY A 60 -4.14 33.85 -15.92
N TRP A 61 -3.94 33.09 -14.85
CA TRP A 61 -4.46 31.73 -14.68
C TRP A 61 -5.98 31.76 -14.47
N LEU A 62 -6.71 30.89 -15.17
CA LEU A 62 -8.13 30.64 -14.88
C LEU A 62 -8.21 29.65 -13.73
N LEU A 63 -8.91 30.05 -12.67
CA LEU A 63 -9.15 29.26 -11.47
C LEU A 63 -10.50 28.53 -11.59
N CYS A 64 -10.48 27.20 -11.72
CA CYS A 64 -11.67 26.39 -11.45
C CYS A 64 -11.65 25.99 -9.97
N MET A 65 -12.71 26.32 -9.24
CA MET A 65 -12.95 25.80 -7.89
C MET A 65 -14.16 24.87 -7.95
N TRP A 66 -13.99 23.66 -7.43
CA TRP A 66 -15.05 22.68 -7.32
C TRP A 66 -15.06 22.12 -5.92
N THR A 67 -16.22 22.17 -5.26
CA THR A 67 -16.41 21.67 -3.90
C THR A 67 -17.46 20.58 -3.93
N HIS A 68 -17.16 19.46 -3.27
CA HIS A 68 -18.05 18.31 -3.18
C HIS A 68 -17.93 17.67 -1.81
N GLU A 69 -19.04 17.11 -1.36
CA GLU A 69 -19.11 16.26 -0.17
C GLU A 69 -18.93 14.82 -0.68
N LEU A 70 -17.95 14.09 -0.12
CA LEU A 70 -17.72 12.70 -0.48
C LEU A 70 -18.73 11.84 0.31
N GLU A 71 -19.82 11.47 -0.35
CA GLU A 71 -20.77 10.50 0.22
C GLU A 71 -20.29 9.04 0.00
N ASP A 72 -19.50 8.78 -1.05
CA ASP A 72 -18.93 7.45 -1.39
C ASP A 72 -17.61 7.60 -2.19
N GLU A 73 -16.71 6.61 -2.11
CA GLU A 73 -15.45 6.51 -2.87
C GLU A 73 -15.65 6.30 -4.38
N GLN A 74 -16.84 5.82 -4.76
CA GLN A 74 -17.12 5.34 -6.10
C GLN A 74 -18.16 6.20 -6.82
N ASP A 75 -18.01 6.29 -8.14
CA ASP A 75 -19.01 6.92 -8.98
C ASP A 75 -20.25 6.03 -9.16
N ALA A 76 -21.23 6.50 -9.92
CA ALA A 76 -22.46 5.75 -10.19
C ALA A 76 -22.23 4.41 -10.94
N ASN A 77 -21.02 4.14 -11.43
CA ASN A 77 -20.62 2.93 -12.12
C ASN A 77 -19.76 2.00 -11.25
N ASN A 78 -19.57 2.31 -9.96
CA ASN A 78 -18.74 1.52 -9.03
C ASN A 78 -17.23 1.59 -9.37
N GLU A 79 -16.80 2.68 -10.01
CA GLU A 79 -15.40 2.98 -10.33
C GLU A 79 -14.88 4.09 -9.43
N ASP A 80 -13.57 4.11 -9.15
CA ASP A 80 -12.95 5.14 -8.30
C ASP A 80 -13.26 6.56 -8.81
N LEU A 81 -13.54 7.45 -7.87
CA LEU A 81 -13.87 8.84 -8.16
C LEU A 81 -12.67 9.56 -8.82
N ARG A 82 -12.77 9.77 -10.13
CA ARG A 82 -11.81 10.57 -10.90
C ARG A 82 -12.39 11.91 -11.31
N ILE A 83 -11.77 12.99 -10.84
CA ILE A 83 -12.16 14.35 -11.19
C ILE A 83 -11.28 14.87 -12.32
N VAL A 84 -11.92 15.45 -13.32
CA VAL A 84 -11.25 16.00 -14.49
C VAL A 84 -11.50 17.49 -14.56
N CYS A 85 -10.40 18.22 -14.58
CA CYS A 85 -10.39 19.63 -14.95
C CYS A 85 -10.14 19.74 -16.45
N SER A 86 -11.11 20.30 -17.17
CA SER A 86 -11.04 20.50 -18.62
C SER A 86 -11.38 21.93 -19.01
N THR A 87 -10.87 22.36 -20.15
CA THR A 87 -11.19 23.66 -20.75
C THR A 87 -12.05 23.49 -21.98
N SER A 88 -13.08 24.31 -22.14
CA SER A 88 -13.86 24.37 -23.37
C SER A 88 -13.28 25.40 -24.36
N PRO A 89 -13.59 25.29 -25.67
CA PRO A 89 -13.04 26.18 -26.71
C PRO A 89 -13.38 27.67 -26.53
N ASP A 90 -14.39 28.00 -25.72
CA ASP A 90 -14.76 29.36 -25.35
C ASP A 90 -13.91 29.93 -24.19
N GLY A 91 -12.96 29.15 -23.67
CA GLY A 91 -12.09 29.54 -22.55
C GLY A 91 -12.74 29.35 -21.18
N SER A 92 -13.90 28.69 -21.09
CA SER A 92 -14.46 28.31 -19.79
C SER A 92 -13.74 27.08 -19.22
N ALA A 93 -13.54 27.05 -17.91
CA ALA A 93 -13.02 25.88 -17.20
C ALA A 93 -14.20 25.11 -16.59
N GLN A 94 -14.21 23.80 -16.75
CA GLN A 94 -15.18 22.92 -16.11
C GLN A 94 -14.47 21.79 -15.38
N CYS A 95 -14.83 21.64 -14.11
CA CYS A 95 -14.46 20.52 -13.27
C CYS A 95 -15.65 19.56 -13.25
N SER A 96 -15.46 18.31 -13.66
CA SER A 96 -16.52 17.29 -13.64
C SER A 96 -15.98 15.95 -13.18
N ASN A 97 -16.76 15.25 -12.35
CA ASN A 97 -16.56 13.83 -12.10
C ASN A 97 -16.77 13.06 -13.41
N LYS A 98 -15.75 12.27 -13.80
CA LYS A 98 -15.73 11.51 -15.06
C LYS A 98 -15.44 10.03 -14.82
N GLY A 99 -15.70 9.52 -13.60
CA GLY A 99 -15.42 8.17 -13.12
C GLY A 99 -15.17 7.12 -14.21
N GLY A 100 -13.97 6.53 -14.15
CA GLY A 100 -13.40 5.49 -15.01
C GLY A 100 -13.56 5.59 -16.54
N SER A 101 -14.13 6.67 -17.08
CA SER A 101 -14.38 6.80 -18.51
C SER A 101 -13.07 7.01 -19.29
N SER A 102 -12.77 6.05 -20.17
CA SER A 102 -11.69 6.16 -21.18
C SER A 102 -11.94 7.27 -22.23
N GLU A 103 -13.10 7.92 -22.22
CA GLU A 103 -13.49 8.96 -23.18
C GLU A 103 -13.18 10.37 -22.67
N LEU A 104 -11.89 10.71 -22.56
CA LEU A 104 -11.45 12.10 -22.37
C LEU A 104 -10.53 12.49 -23.53
N SER A 105 -11.14 12.71 -24.69
CA SER A 105 -10.46 13.12 -25.92
C SER A 105 -10.35 14.64 -26.07
N SER A 106 -10.35 15.42 -24.99
CA SER A 106 -10.23 16.89 -25.08
C SER A 106 -8.79 17.39 -24.88
N TYR A 107 -8.49 18.48 -25.58
CA TYR A 107 -7.20 19.16 -25.60
C TYR A 107 -6.83 19.65 -24.19
N ALA A 108 -5.88 18.98 -23.55
CA ALA A 108 -5.34 19.22 -22.20
C ALA A 108 -6.35 19.00 -21.05
N SER A 109 -6.10 17.93 -20.28
CA SER A 109 -6.79 17.63 -19.02
C SER A 109 -5.76 17.36 -17.92
N SER A 110 -6.09 17.75 -16.70
CA SER A 110 -5.38 17.31 -15.49
C SER A 110 -6.32 16.43 -14.67
N PHE A 111 -5.73 15.44 -13.99
CA PHE A 111 -6.42 14.46 -13.18
C PHE A 111 -5.94 14.60 -11.74
N VAL A 112 -6.88 14.49 -10.80
CA VAL A 112 -6.58 14.28 -9.39
C VAL A 112 -7.37 13.05 -8.98
N ASP A 113 -6.63 12.05 -8.51
CA ASP A 113 -7.20 10.86 -7.91
C ASP A 113 -7.44 11.19 -6.43
N ILE A 114 -8.62 10.86 -5.92
CA ILE A 114 -9.04 11.20 -4.56
C ILE A 114 -9.38 9.92 -3.85
N HIS A 115 -8.74 9.72 -2.72
CA HIS A 115 -8.95 8.55 -1.88
C HIS A 115 -9.70 8.99 -0.62
N VAL A 116 -10.77 8.29 -0.29
CA VAL A 116 -11.39 8.40 1.02
C VAL A 116 -10.62 7.50 1.96
N ALA A 117 -10.49 7.94 3.21
CA ALA A 117 -9.79 7.18 4.22
C ALA A 117 -10.61 5.93 4.58
N ASN A 118 -10.03 4.75 4.39
CA ASN A 118 -10.63 3.50 4.84
C ASN A 118 -9.63 2.64 5.61
N GLN A 119 -10.17 1.74 6.44
CA GLN A 119 -9.38 0.93 7.36
C GLN A 119 -8.80 -0.30 6.63
N THR A 120 -7.51 -0.56 6.77
CA THR A 120 -6.85 -1.79 6.35
C THR A 120 -7.42 -2.96 7.14
N THR A 121 -7.51 -4.16 6.57
CA THR A 121 -7.68 -5.40 7.35
C THR A 121 -6.42 -6.25 7.26
N ILE A 122 -5.86 -6.68 8.40
CA ILE A 122 -4.58 -7.40 8.45
C ILE A 122 -4.71 -8.88 8.78
N PHE A 123 -3.81 -9.68 8.18
CA PHE A 123 -3.66 -11.12 8.44
C PHE A 123 -2.18 -11.53 8.41
N ILE A 124 -1.81 -12.56 9.16
CA ILE A 124 -0.54 -13.27 8.93
C ILE A 124 -0.80 -14.33 7.87
N THR A 125 -0.15 -14.20 6.73
CA THR A 125 -0.35 -15.04 5.52
C THR A 125 0.77 -16.04 5.29
N ASP A 126 1.90 -15.87 5.99
CA ASP A 126 2.94 -16.88 6.10
C ASP A 126 3.42 -16.93 7.56
N PRO A 127 3.15 -18.00 8.33
CA PRO A 127 2.26 -19.11 7.96
C PRO A 127 0.82 -18.63 7.70
N ASP A 128 0.05 -19.37 6.90
CA ASP A 128 -1.32 -19.00 6.54
C ASP A 128 -2.29 -19.18 7.73
N MET A 129 -2.44 -18.11 8.53
CA MET A 129 -3.32 -18.09 9.70
C MET A 129 -4.79 -17.87 9.32
N GLU A 130 -5.08 -17.49 8.06
CA GLU A 130 -6.45 -17.32 7.56
C GLU A 130 -7.08 -18.70 7.26
N GLU A 131 -6.34 -19.58 6.56
CA GLU A 131 -6.79 -20.94 6.28
C GLU A 131 -6.65 -21.85 7.51
N ASP A 132 -5.57 -21.73 8.27
CA ASP A 132 -5.29 -22.57 9.44
C ASP A 132 -4.69 -21.80 10.62
N SER A 133 -5.57 -21.31 11.48
CA SER A 133 -5.22 -20.64 12.74
C SER A 133 -4.43 -21.49 13.77
N SER A 134 -4.21 -22.78 13.50
CA SER A 134 -3.41 -23.66 14.37
C SER A 134 -1.93 -23.76 13.98
N GLN A 135 -1.54 -23.11 12.88
CA GLN A 135 -0.15 -23.06 12.46
C GLN A 135 0.72 -22.31 13.49
N THR A 136 1.97 -22.76 13.60
CA THR A 136 2.97 -22.22 14.50
C THR A 136 4.31 -22.14 13.77
N ILE A 137 5.16 -21.21 14.17
CA ILE A 137 6.55 -21.12 13.67
C ILE A 137 7.45 -21.89 14.62
N GLU A 138 8.15 -22.92 14.14
CA GLU A 138 9.17 -23.61 14.93
C GLU A 138 10.51 -22.87 14.82
N TYR A 139 11.10 -22.49 15.96
CA TYR A 139 12.37 -21.77 16.02
C TYR A 139 13.40 -22.51 16.88
N ASP A 140 14.52 -22.93 16.29
CA ASP A 140 15.61 -23.63 17.00
C ASP A 140 16.72 -22.64 17.42
N LEU A 141 16.79 -22.35 18.72
CA LEU A 141 17.80 -21.45 19.28
C LEU A 141 19.24 -21.96 19.16
N GLU A 142 19.43 -23.26 18.93
CA GLU A 142 20.77 -23.85 18.79
C GLU A 142 21.29 -23.80 17.36
N ASP A 143 20.43 -23.52 16.38
CA ASP A 143 20.83 -23.32 14.99
C ASP A 143 21.13 -21.84 14.75
N GLU A 144 22.42 -21.52 14.56
CA GLU A 144 22.89 -20.16 14.22
C GLU A 144 22.29 -19.63 12.89
N ARG A 145 21.61 -20.47 12.11
CA ARG A 145 20.93 -20.11 10.86
C ARG A 145 19.41 -20.17 10.97
N ALA A 146 18.85 -20.50 12.13
CA ALA A 146 17.41 -20.43 12.31
C ALA A 146 16.96 -18.97 12.22
N GLU A 147 15.85 -18.75 11.52
CA GLU A 147 15.24 -17.45 11.32
C GLU A 147 13.74 -17.62 11.52
N ILE A 148 13.12 -16.64 12.16
CA ILE A 148 11.67 -16.50 12.23
C ILE A 148 11.30 -15.67 11.00
N GLU A 149 10.66 -16.33 10.03
CA GLU A 149 10.09 -15.67 8.86
C GLU A 149 8.57 -15.61 9.03
N ALA A 150 8.00 -14.42 8.90
CA ALA A 150 6.56 -14.22 8.94
C ALA A 150 6.14 -13.12 7.97
N THR A 151 5.00 -13.30 7.31
CA THR A 151 4.42 -12.30 6.41
C THR A 151 3.10 -11.80 6.94
N CYS A 152 2.99 -10.48 7.07
CA CYS A 152 1.75 -9.79 7.38
C CYS A 152 1.22 -9.10 6.13
N THR A 153 -0.03 -9.35 5.80
CA THR A 153 -0.72 -8.77 4.63
C THR A 153 -1.84 -7.88 5.11
N GLY A 154 -1.84 -6.64 4.66
CA GLY A 154 -2.92 -5.67 4.84
C GLY A 154 -3.70 -5.51 3.55
N TYR A 155 -5.00 -5.80 3.59
CA TYR A 155 -5.93 -5.62 2.47
C TYR A 155 -6.68 -4.30 2.60
N GLY A 156 -6.79 -3.59 1.48
CA GLY A 156 -7.37 -2.25 1.42
C GLY A 156 -6.61 -1.26 2.30
N GLY A 157 -7.31 -0.22 2.71
CA GLY A 157 -6.76 0.81 3.57
C GLY A 157 -6.15 1.95 2.78
N LYS A 158 -6.67 3.16 3.01
CA LYS A 158 -6.09 4.43 2.59
C LYS A 158 -6.06 5.33 3.84
N PRO A 159 -4.88 5.85 4.26
CA PRO A 159 -3.58 5.73 3.60
C PRO A 159 -3.03 4.30 3.70
N GLU A 160 -2.02 3.98 2.88
CA GLU A 160 -1.35 2.68 2.94
C GLU A 160 -0.80 2.45 4.37
N PRO A 161 -1.07 1.28 4.98
CA PRO A 161 -0.65 1.01 6.34
C PRO A 161 0.87 0.83 6.42
N THR A 162 1.42 1.17 7.59
CA THR A 162 2.77 0.74 7.98
C THR A 162 2.65 -0.39 8.99
N PHE A 163 3.48 -1.43 8.85
CA PHE A 163 3.43 -2.57 9.76
C PHE A 163 4.43 -2.42 10.91
N ARG A 164 4.01 -2.86 12.09
CA ARG A 164 4.84 -2.94 13.30
C ARG A 164 4.71 -4.34 13.89
N TRP A 165 5.82 -4.85 14.40
CA TRP A 165 5.92 -6.21 14.92
C TRP A 165 6.27 -6.19 16.39
N TYR A 166 5.61 -7.04 17.17
CA TYR A 166 5.74 -7.10 18.62
C TYR A 166 5.87 -8.55 19.11
N ILE A 167 6.48 -8.71 20.29
CA ILE A 167 6.57 -9.99 21.00
C ILE A 167 5.69 -9.96 22.25
N ASN A 168 4.68 -10.82 22.29
CA ASN A 168 3.67 -10.98 23.36
C ASN A 168 2.75 -9.79 23.61
N ASP A 169 3.27 -8.55 23.62
CA ASP A 169 2.49 -7.33 23.84
C ASP A 169 3.15 -6.07 23.22
N ASP A 170 2.38 -5.00 23.14
CA ASP A 170 2.72 -3.73 22.46
C ASP A 170 3.92 -2.99 23.04
N ARG A 171 4.42 -3.38 24.22
CA ARG A 171 5.61 -2.77 24.83
C ARG A 171 6.91 -3.34 24.27
N ASN A 172 6.83 -4.47 23.56
CA ASN A 172 7.95 -5.25 23.07
C ASN A 172 8.05 -5.17 21.53
N GLU A 173 8.08 -3.96 21.00
CA GLU A 173 8.26 -3.70 19.55
C GLU A 173 9.63 -4.19 19.08
N ILE A 174 9.66 -4.97 18.00
CA ILE A 174 10.90 -5.41 17.37
C ILE A 174 11.50 -4.23 16.61
N SER A 175 12.74 -3.89 16.96
CA SER A 175 13.43 -2.73 16.38
C SER A 175 13.72 -2.95 14.89
N GLU A 176 13.64 -1.89 14.09
CA GLU A 176 13.88 -1.95 12.64
C GLU A 176 15.27 -2.49 12.28
N ASN A 177 16.27 -2.35 13.16
CA ASN A 177 17.61 -2.87 12.92
C ASN A 177 17.68 -4.40 13.05
N ASP A 178 16.71 -4.99 13.73
CA ASP A 178 16.65 -6.42 14.00
C ASP A 178 15.78 -7.16 12.96
N LEU A 179 15.17 -6.41 12.02
CA LEU A 179 14.28 -6.90 10.99
C LEU A 179 14.89 -6.71 9.60
N GLN A 180 14.86 -7.76 8.78
CA GLN A 180 14.92 -7.58 7.33
C GLN A 180 13.50 -7.51 6.80
N ARG A 181 13.12 -6.37 6.24
CA ARG A 181 11.79 -6.12 5.70
C ARG A 181 11.76 -6.26 4.18
N ARG A 182 10.70 -6.87 3.67
CA ARG A 182 10.36 -6.85 2.24
C ARG A 182 8.93 -6.37 2.09
N LEU A 183 8.78 -5.15 1.58
CA LEU A 183 7.49 -4.58 1.22
C LEU A 183 7.16 -4.94 -0.22
N ARG A 184 5.97 -5.49 -0.42
CA ARG A 184 5.46 -5.81 -1.75
C ARG A 184 4.04 -5.28 -1.90
N PRO A 185 3.82 -4.30 -2.79
CA PRO A 185 2.47 -3.99 -3.24
C PRO A 185 1.99 -5.12 -4.15
N GLY A 186 0.75 -5.54 -3.93
CA GLY A 186 0.07 -6.55 -4.70
C GLY A 186 -1.09 -5.98 -5.49
N GLU A 187 -1.26 -6.45 -6.73
CA GLU A 187 -2.43 -6.10 -7.55
C GLU A 187 -3.56 -7.09 -7.30
N ASP A 188 -4.77 -6.54 -7.08
CA ASP A 188 -6.09 -7.19 -7.11
C ASP A 188 -6.21 -8.59 -6.48
N SER A 189 -6.60 -8.63 -5.21
CA SER A 189 -7.24 -9.80 -4.59
C SER A 189 -8.78 -9.64 -4.58
N ILE A 190 -9.51 -10.69 -4.20
CA ILE A 190 -10.96 -10.57 -3.95
C ILE A 190 -11.30 -9.58 -2.82
N LEU A 191 -10.31 -9.23 -1.98
CA LEU A 191 -10.41 -8.25 -0.90
C LEU A 191 -9.87 -6.87 -1.30
N GLY A 192 -9.47 -6.68 -2.57
CA GLY A 192 -8.91 -5.44 -3.10
C GLY A 192 -7.39 -5.43 -3.19
N GLU A 193 -6.83 -4.21 -3.34
CA GLU A 193 -5.39 -3.93 -3.25
C GLU A 193 -4.84 -4.41 -1.91
N TYR A 194 -3.56 -4.80 -1.88
CA TYR A 194 -2.92 -5.20 -0.64
C TYR A 194 -1.45 -4.81 -0.59
N VAL A 195 -0.95 -4.68 0.63
CA VAL A 195 0.48 -4.50 0.92
C VAL A 195 0.93 -5.63 1.85
N GLU A 196 2.05 -6.25 1.52
CA GLU A 196 2.67 -7.29 2.33
C GLU A 196 3.95 -6.78 2.94
N GLU A 197 4.19 -7.10 4.21
CA GLU A 197 5.49 -7.03 4.84
C GLU A 197 5.91 -8.41 5.34
N THR A 198 6.97 -8.94 4.74
CA THR A 198 7.69 -10.09 5.30
C THR A 198 8.80 -9.60 6.20
N ILE A 199 8.87 -10.14 7.41
CA ILE A 199 10.00 -10.00 8.32
C ILE A 199 10.84 -11.25 8.38
N ILE A 200 12.14 -11.06 8.57
CA ILE A 200 13.10 -12.09 8.96
C ILE A 200 13.73 -11.63 10.27
N PHE A 201 13.54 -12.41 11.33
CA PHE A 201 13.96 -12.10 12.69
C PHE A 201 14.81 -13.24 13.27
N GLN A 202 16.00 -12.93 13.78
CA GLN A 202 16.97 -13.92 14.27
C GLN A 202 17.40 -13.61 15.72
N PRO A 203 16.48 -13.66 16.70
CA PRO A 203 16.81 -13.28 18.06
C PRO A 203 17.64 -14.34 18.78
N THR A 204 18.67 -13.93 19.50
CA THR A 204 19.29 -14.82 20.47
C THR A 204 18.39 -15.00 21.71
N LEU A 205 18.63 -16.03 22.51
CA LEU A 205 17.97 -16.17 23.81
C LEU A 205 18.22 -14.93 24.70
N GLU A 206 19.41 -14.33 24.59
CA GLU A 206 19.74 -13.11 25.32
C GLU A 206 18.87 -11.93 24.87
N ASP A 207 18.63 -11.78 23.56
CA ASP A 207 17.76 -10.74 23.02
C ASP A 207 16.32 -10.93 23.49
N LEU A 208 15.78 -12.15 23.39
CA LEU A 208 14.44 -12.48 23.87
C LEU A 208 14.27 -12.13 25.35
N CYS A 209 15.22 -12.53 26.19
CA CYS A 209 15.16 -12.30 27.63
C CYS A 209 15.36 -10.84 28.05
N ASN A 210 16.27 -10.12 27.40
CA ASN A 210 16.64 -8.77 27.82
C ASN A 210 15.75 -7.69 27.20
N SER A 211 15.26 -7.91 25.98
CA SER A 211 14.59 -6.88 25.18
C SER A 211 13.08 -7.09 25.08
N TYR A 212 12.59 -8.33 25.25
CA TYR A 212 11.21 -8.69 24.89
C TYR A 212 10.42 -9.36 26.02
N ASP A 213 10.90 -9.30 27.26
CA ASP A 213 10.20 -9.74 28.49
C ASP A 213 9.52 -11.11 28.35
N ILE A 214 10.20 -12.06 27.69
CA ILE A 214 9.69 -13.43 27.57
C ILE A 214 9.69 -14.13 28.94
N ASP A 215 8.86 -15.16 29.11
CA ASP A 215 8.64 -15.88 30.38
C ASP A 215 9.94 -16.05 31.19
N ASP A 216 9.95 -15.50 32.42
CA ASP A 216 11.05 -15.57 33.38
C ASP A 216 11.70 -16.97 33.46
N TYR A 217 10.89 -18.02 33.33
CA TYR A 217 11.36 -19.40 33.40
C TYR A 217 12.30 -19.77 32.25
N ALA A 218 12.08 -19.22 31.05
CA ALA A 218 12.96 -19.43 29.89
C ALA A 218 14.34 -18.78 30.09
N CYS A 219 14.39 -17.67 30.83
CA CYS A 219 15.57 -16.84 31.06
C CYS A 219 16.39 -17.25 32.29
N GLU A 220 15.92 -18.23 33.07
CA GLU A 220 16.64 -18.74 34.24
C GLU A 220 17.89 -19.56 33.84
N THR A 221 19.05 -18.89 33.76
CA THR A 221 20.38 -19.44 33.44
C THR A 221 20.86 -20.64 34.28
N ASN A 222 20.20 -20.95 35.40
CA ASN A 222 20.59 -22.03 36.31
C ASN A 222 19.80 -23.34 36.13
N LYS A 223 18.86 -23.41 35.18
CA LYS A 223 18.04 -24.61 34.95
C LYS A 223 18.55 -25.45 33.76
N PRO A 224 18.61 -26.79 33.90
CA PRO A 224 19.17 -27.65 32.85
C PRO A 224 18.24 -27.81 31.62
N ARG A 225 18.75 -27.34 30.47
CA ARG A 225 18.70 -27.91 29.09
C ARG A 225 17.36 -28.27 28.42
N TYR A 226 16.24 -27.78 28.90
CA TYR A 226 15.00 -27.84 28.12
C TYR A 226 14.37 -26.45 28.11
N HIS A 227 14.84 -25.62 27.18
CA HIS A 227 14.17 -24.36 26.86
C HIS A 227 13.13 -24.68 25.77
N PHE A 228 12.01 -25.28 26.19
CA PHE A 228 10.79 -25.21 25.41
C PHE A 228 9.95 -24.09 26.01
N PHE A 229 9.74 -23.05 25.24
CA PHE A 229 8.83 -21.97 25.55
C PHE A 229 8.23 -21.47 24.25
N ASN A 230 7.18 -20.67 24.35
CA ASN A 230 6.62 -20.01 23.20
C ASN A 230 6.36 -18.54 23.49
N PHE A 231 6.22 -17.78 22.43
CA PHE A 231 5.80 -16.40 22.47
C PHE A 231 4.90 -16.12 21.27
N ASN A 232 4.11 -15.06 21.38
CA ASN A 232 3.29 -14.60 20.26
C ASN A 232 4.06 -13.55 19.48
N LEU A 233 4.18 -13.76 18.18
CA LEU A 233 4.60 -12.74 17.23
C LEU A 233 3.35 -12.03 16.74
N ILE A 234 3.27 -10.72 16.97
CA ILE A 234 2.09 -9.90 16.71
C ILE A 234 2.44 -8.89 15.61
N CYS A 235 1.66 -8.84 14.55
CA CYS A 235 1.67 -7.79 13.55
C CYS A 235 0.53 -6.79 13.83
N LYS A 236 0.83 -5.49 13.79
CA LYS A 236 -0.17 -4.41 13.80
C LYS A 236 0.02 -3.52 12.58
N ALA A 237 -1.08 -2.94 12.09
CA ALA A 237 -1.06 -1.89 11.09
C ALA A 237 -1.26 -0.52 11.73
N ASP A 238 -0.48 0.45 11.26
CA ASP A 238 -0.56 1.85 11.64
C ASP A 238 -0.84 2.66 10.37
N GLN A 239 -2.08 3.16 10.26
CA GLN A 239 -2.53 4.06 9.19
C GLN A 239 -2.56 5.54 9.62
N GLY A 240 -1.80 5.89 10.67
CA GLY A 240 -1.69 7.26 11.16
C GLY A 240 -2.94 7.77 11.89
N VAL A 241 -3.09 9.09 11.90
CA VAL A 241 -4.01 9.80 12.82
C VAL A 241 -5.50 9.57 12.54
N TYR A 242 -5.86 9.17 11.31
CA TYR A 242 -7.24 8.93 10.93
C TYR A 242 -7.82 7.68 11.61
N PHE A 243 -6.95 6.76 12.00
CA PHE A 243 -7.30 5.44 12.52
C PHE A 243 -6.67 5.19 13.89
N GLU A 244 -6.37 6.22 14.70
CA GLU A 244 -5.65 6.02 15.99
C GLU A 244 -6.29 4.95 16.87
N ARG A 245 -7.62 4.94 16.95
CA ARG A 245 -8.35 3.96 17.75
C ARG A 245 -8.32 2.57 17.10
N GLU A 246 -8.55 2.54 15.80
CA GLU A 246 -8.58 1.34 14.99
C GLU A 246 -7.21 0.63 14.95
N ASN A 247 -6.13 1.39 14.88
CA ASN A 247 -4.74 0.90 14.91
C ASN A 247 -4.42 0.19 16.24
N GLU A 248 -5.02 0.62 17.37
CA GLU A 248 -4.84 -0.04 18.67
C GLU A 248 -5.52 -1.42 18.70
N ASP A 249 -6.68 -1.55 18.04
CA ASP A 249 -7.52 -2.75 18.07
C ASP A 249 -7.14 -3.79 17.00
N GLN A 250 -6.37 -3.40 15.96
CA GLN A 250 -5.98 -4.29 14.86
C GLN A 250 -4.68 -5.02 15.12
N GLU A 251 -4.80 -6.33 15.38
CA GLU A 251 -3.65 -7.21 15.55
C GLU A 251 -3.89 -8.58 14.88
N ALA A 252 -2.85 -9.09 14.24
CA ALA A 252 -2.76 -10.46 13.77
C ALA A 252 -1.61 -11.15 14.51
N MET A 253 -1.80 -12.40 14.93
CA MET A 253 -0.83 -13.10 15.77
C MET A 253 -0.55 -14.52 15.31
N VAL A 254 0.71 -14.94 15.49
CA VAL A 254 1.17 -16.32 15.29
C VAL A 254 2.02 -16.74 16.47
N THR A 255 1.85 -17.96 16.95
CA THR A 255 2.67 -18.52 18.03
C THR A 255 3.99 -19.04 17.47
N VAL A 256 5.10 -18.63 18.09
CA VAL A 256 6.45 -19.14 17.82
C VAL A 256 6.81 -20.14 18.91
N ASP A 257 6.95 -21.41 18.53
CA ASP A 257 7.40 -22.49 19.40
C ASP A 257 8.93 -22.56 19.36
N VAL A 258 9.56 -22.21 20.48
CA VAL A 258 11.02 -22.21 20.61
C VAL A 258 11.48 -23.55 21.14
N VAL A 259 12.37 -24.20 20.40
CA VAL A 259 12.99 -25.47 20.76
C VAL A 259 14.48 -25.29 20.98
N SER A 260 15.02 -25.97 21.99
CA SER A 260 16.45 -26.10 22.25
C SER A 260 16.76 -27.58 22.47
N GLY A 261 17.72 -28.09 21.70
CA GLY A 261 18.22 -29.45 21.85
C GLY A 261 17.67 -30.47 20.84
N SER A 262 17.20 -30.02 19.67
CA SER A 262 16.86 -30.93 18.58
C SER A 262 18.13 -31.57 18.02
N THR A 263 18.43 -32.79 18.47
CA THR A 263 19.48 -33.60 17.86
C THR A 263 19.01 -34.07 16.48
N ALA A 264 19.33 -33.27 15.46
CA ALA A 264 19.23 -33.53 14.03
C ALA A 264 17.82 -33.58 13.42
N PRO A 265 17.63 -33.02 12.21
CA PRO A 265 16.45 -33.29 11.42
C PRO A 265 16.43 -34.80 11.16
N LEU A 266 15.35 -35.47 11.55
CA LEU A 266 14.96 -36.73 10.95
C LEU A 266 14.60 -36.42 9.50
N ALA A 267 15.62 -36.18 8.68
CA ALA A 267 15.52 -36.12 7.24
C ALA A 267 14.89 -37.44 6.80
N SER A 268 13.57 -37.41 6.60
CA SER A 268 12.78 -38.25 5.71
C SER A 268 13.51 -39.51 5.19
N VAL A 269 13.73 -40.49 6.08
CA VAL A 269 14.22 -41.84 5.72
C VAL A 269 13.07 -42.69 5.12
N VAL A 270 11.92 -42.10 4.83
CA VAL A 270 10.76 -42.82 4.28
C VAL A 270 10.85 -42.99 2.75
N VAL A 271 11.78 -42.34 2.04
CA VAL A 271 11.82 -42.38 0.55
C VAL A 271 12.69 -43.52 -0.04
N LEU A 272 13.40 -44.33 0.76
CA LEU A 272 14.28 -45.40 0.22
C LEU A 272 13.84 -46.85 0.47
N LEU A 273 12.58 -47.10 0.86
CA LEU A 273 12.05 -48.47 1.04
C LEU A 273 10.92 -48.89 0.08
N LEU A 274 10.67 -48.13 -0.99
CA LEU A 274 9.67 -48.50 -2.02
C LEU A 274 10.22 -48.80 -3.42
N SER A 275 11.55 -48.87 -3.61
CA SER A 275 12.15 -49.21 -4.92
C SER A 275 12.47 -50.70 -5.13
N SER A 276 12.06 -51.61 -4.23
CA SER A 276 12.37 -53.05 -4.34
C SER A 276 11.19 -53.98 -4.63
N ILE A 277 10.05 -53.51 -5.16
CA ILE A 277 8.94 -54.38 -5.62
C ILE A 277 8.53 -54.08 -7.08
N ILE A 278 9.50 -53.99 -7.98
CA ILE A 278 9.27 -54.19 -9.43
C ILE A 278 10.30 -55.19 -9.94
N SER A 279 10.10 -56.46 -9.58
CA SER A 279 10.82 -57.60 -10.16
C SER A 279 10.02 -58.87 -9.89
N GLN A 280 8.92 -58.99 -10.61
CA GLN A 280 8.26 -60.24 -11.02
C GLN A 280 6.92 -59.84 -11.64
N TRP A 281 6.90 -59.68 -12.96
CA TRP A 281 5.87 -60.11 -13.94
C TRP A 281 6.32 -59.63 -15.32
#